data_AF-A0A9D2H481-F1
#
_entry.id   AF-A0A9D2H481-F1
#
_cell.length_a   1.000
_cell.length_b   1.000
_cell.length_c   1.000
_cell.angle_alpha   90.00
_cell.angle_beta   90.00
_cell.angle_gamma   90.00
#
_symmetry.space_group_name_H-M   'P 1'
#
loop_
_entity.id
_entity.type
_entity.pdbx_description
1 polymer ?
#
loop_
_entity_poly.entity_id
_entity_poly.type
_entity_poly.pdbx_seq_one_letter_code
_entity_poly.pdbx_strand_id
1 'polypeptide(L)'
;MSIDVIEIGLAAMRVLGLGLLFGAGLPALFALGMKLHAVGVGSDEDGAVVRRNPFAIAGAYALYAVVVASVVVGVLFVTRHTLQHYFGLTLFGV
;
A
#
# COMPACT_ATOMS: atom_id res chain seq x y z
N MET A 1 -0.39 -5.59 42.98
CA MET A 1 -0.37 -5.28 41.53
C MET A 1 -1.02 -6.46 40.83
N SER A 2 -2.32 -6.36 40.52
CA SER A 2 -3.04 -7.39 39.76
C SER A 2 -2.72 -7.19 38.29
N ILE A 3 -2.08 -8.17 37.66
CA ILE A 3 -1.86 -8.13 36.21
C ILE A 3 -3.21 -8.41 35.55
N ASP A 4 -3.80 -7.38 34.95
CA ASP A 4 -5.03 -7.50 34.18
C ASP A 4 -4.69 -8.00 32.78
N VAL A 5 -4.52 -9.32 32.67
CA VAL A 5 -4.15 -10.03 31.43
C VAL A 5 -5.13 -9.77 30.28
N ILE A 6 -6.38 -9.43 30.60
CA ILE A 6 -7.41 -9.10 29.61
C ILE A 6 -7.08 -7.76 28.94
N GLU A 7 -6.70 -6.75 29.72
CA GLU A 7 -6.35 -5.42 29.20
C GLU A 7 -5.09 -5.48 28.33
N ILE A 8 -4.09 -6.27 28.74
CA ILE A 8 -2.87 -6.52 27.95
C ILE A 8 -3.22 -7.19 26.62
N GLY A 9 -4.11 -8.18 26.63
CA GLY A 9 -4.55 -8.88 25.41
C GLY A 9 -5.27 -7.94 24.43
N LEU A 10 -6.15 -7.08 24.93
CA LEU A 10 -6.85 -6.08 24.12
C LEU A 10 -5.89 -5.04 23.52
N ALA A 11 -4.93 -4.56 24.31
CA ALA A 11 -3.90 -3.64 23.83
C ALA A 11 -3.04 -4.27 22.72
N ALA A 12 -2.62 -5.53 22.90
CA ALA A 12 -1.86 -6.26 21.89
C ALA A 12 -2.64 -6.41 20.58
N MET A 13 -3.92 -6.80 20.64
CA MET A 13 -4.78 -6.90 19.47
C MET A 13 -4.94 -5.57 18.73
N ARG A 14 -5.03 -4.46 19.47
CA ARG A 14 -5.11 -3.12 18.88
C ARG A 14 -3.82 -2.75 18.13
N VAL A 15 -2.66 -3.02 18.72
CA VAL A 15 -1.36 -2.77 18.09
C VAL A 15 -1.16 -3.67 16.87
N LEU A 16 -1.51 -4.95 16.97
CA LEU A 16 -1.45 -5.88 15.84
C LEU A 16 -2.36 -5.45 14.70
N GLY A 17 -3.60 -5.04 15.01
CA GLY A 17 -4.54 -4.54 14.00
C GLY A 17 -4.04 -3.28 13.31
N LEU A 18 -3.54 -2.31 14.07
CA LEU A 18 -2.95 -1.08 13.49
C LEU A 18 -1.68 -1.38 12.71
N GLY A 19 -0.79 -2.24 13.22
CA GLY A 19 0.44 -2.66 12.56
C GLY A 19 0.17 -3.41 11.26
N LEU A 20 -0.84 -4.28 11.23
CA LEU A 20 -1.27 -4.95 10.01
C LEU A 20 -1.87 -3.94 9.02
N LEU A 21 -2.70 -3.01 9.49
CA LEU A 21 -3.31 -2.01 8.61
C LEU A 21 -2.27 -1.06 7.99
N PHE A 22 -1.35 -0.54 8.80
CA PHE A 22 -0.32 0.40 8.32
C PHE A 22 0.85 -0.30 7.62
N GLY A 23 1.21 -1.51 8.04
CA GLY A 23 2.29 -2.29 7.43
C GLY A 23 1.86 -3.04 6.17
N ALA A 24 0.76 -3.79 6.24
CA ALA A 24 0.25 -4.59 5.13
C ALA A 24 -0.79 -3.87 4.26
N GLY A 25 -1.20 -2.66 4.61
CA GLY A 25 -2.14 -1.87 3.81
C GLY A 25 -1.65 -1.61 2.37
N LEU A 26 -0.38 -1.25 2.21
CA LEU A 26 0.24 -1.05 0.89
C LEU A 26 0.29 -2.36 0.07
N PRO A 27 0.80 -3.49 0.60
CA PRO A 27 0.68 -4.80 -0.04
C PRO A 27 -0.76 -5.17 -0.44
N ALA A 28 -1.75 -4.88 0.40
CA ALA A 28 -3.16 -5.17 0.11
C ALA A 28 -3.70 -4.35 -1.07
N LEU A 29 -3.35 -3.06 -1.16
CA LEU A 29 -3.70 -2.21 -2.31
C LEU A 29 -3.06 -2.73 -3.61
N PHE A 30 -1.81 -3.16 -3.55
CA PHE A 30 -1.13 -3.76 -4.68
C PHE A 30 -1.81 -5.05 -5.15
N ALA A 31 -2.16 -5.94 -4.22
CA ALA A 31 -2.88 -7.18 -4.52
C ALA A 31 -4.26 -6.90 -5.16
N LEU A 32 -4.97 -5.88 -4.68
CA LEU A 32 -6.23 -5.45 -5.29
C LEU A 32 -6.03 -4.93 -6.73
N GLY A 33 -4.95 -4.17 -6.97
CA GLY A 33 -4.54 -3.74 -8.31
C GLY A 33 -4.27 -4.94 -9.23
N MET A 34 -3.52 -5.94 -8.75
CA MET A 34 -3.24 -7.18 -9.48
C MET A 34 -4.51 -7.94 -9.84
N LYS A 35 -5.44 -8.07 -8.90
CA LYS A 35 -6.75 -8.69 -9.14
C LYS A 35 -7.53 -7.95 -10.24
N LEU A 36 -7.58 -6.62 -10.17
CA LEU A 36 -8.31 -5.81 -11.14
C LEU A 36 -7.64 -5.83 -12.52
N HIS A 37 -6.30 -5.90 -12.55
CA HIS A 37 -5.52 -6.05 -13.77
C HIS A 37 -5.80 -7.39 -14.44
N ALA A 38 -5.84 -8.49 -13.68
CA ALA A 38 -6.15 -9.82 -14.19
C ALA A 38 -7.54 -9.89 -14.82
N VAL A 39 -8.55 -9.33 -14.14
CA VAL A 39 -9.91 -9.18 -14.69
C VAL A 39 -9.91 -8.32 -15.95
N GLY A 40 -9.08 -7.27 -15.98
CA GLY A 40 -8.99 -6.35 -17.10
C GLY A 40 -8.37 -6.95 -18.37
N VAL A 41 -7.34 -7.78 -18.22
CA VAL A 41 -6.61 -8.39 -19.35
C VAL A 41 -7.45 -9.46 -20.05
N GLY A 42 -8.39 -10.10 -19.34
CA GLY A 42 -9.35 -11.03 -19.94
C GLY A 42 -8.68 -12.27 -20.52
N SER A 43 -8.13 -13.11 -19.65
CA SER A 43 -7.63 -14.44 -20.01
C SER A 43 -8.62 -15.50 -19.51
N ASP A 44 -9.21 -16.25 -20.44
CA ASP A 44 -9.95 -17.47 -20.12
C ASP A 44 -8.98 -18.64 -19.95
N GLU A 45 -9.32 -19.61 -19.10
CA GLU A 45 -8.50 -20.82 -18.86
C GLU A 45 -8.35 -21.67 -20.14
N ASP A 46 -9.28 -21.52 -21.08
CA ASP A 46 -9.34 -22.22 -22.38
C ASP A 46 -8.69 -21.47 -23.56
N GLY A 47 -8.00 -20.35 -23.32
CA GLY A 47 -7.26 -19.61 -24.35
C GLY A 47 -8.11 -18.76 -25.30
N ALA A 48 -9.41 -18.63 -25.04
CA ALA A 48 -10.28 -17.72 -25.76
C ALA A 48 -10.03 -16.26 -25.32
N VAL A 49 -9.85 -15.35 -26.29
CA VAL A 49 -9.67 -13.92 -26.00
C VAL A 49 -10.99 -13.35 -25.51
N VAL A 50 -11.14 -13.21 -24.19
CA VAL A 50 -12.26 -12.49 -23.59
C VAL A 50 -12.06 -10.99 -23.84
N ARG A 51 -13.17 -10.27 -24.02
CA ARG A 51 -13.18 -8.82 -24.29
C ARG A 51 -12.45 -8.06 -23.18
N ARG A 52 -11.26 -7.54 -23.51
CA ARG A 52 -10.44 -6.69 -22.64
C ARG A 52 -11.29 -5.57 -22.02
N ASN A 53 -11.23 -5.42 -20.69
CA ASN A 53 -11.94 -4.36 -19.98
C ASN A 53 -10.98 -3.19 -19.67
N PRO A 54 -10.99 -2.12 -20.48
CA PRO A 54 -10.07 -1.00 -20.29
C PRO A 54 -10.31 -0.25 -18.96
N PHE A 55 -11.53 -0.24 -18.43
CA PHE A 55 -11.82 0.41 -17.15
C PHE A 55 -11.20 -0.34 -15.96
N ALA A 56 -11.22 -1.67 -15.99
CA ALA A 56 -10.55 -2.48 -14.96
C ALA A 56 -9.02 -2.30 -15.01
N ILE A 57 -8.44 -2.24 -16.21
CA ILE A 57 -7.01 -1.96 -16.40
C ILE A 57 -6.65 -0.56 -15.86
N ALA A 58 -7.45 0.46 -16.20
CA ALA A 58 -7.23 1.82 -15.70
C ALA A 58 -7.30 1.88 -14.17
N GLY A 59 -8.28 1.20 -13.56
CA GLY A 59 -8.39 1.10 -12.10
C GLY A 59 -7.18 0.40 -11.46
N ALA A 60 -6.62 -0.64 -12.10
CA ALA A 60 -5.43 -1.32 -11.61
C ALA A 60 -4.21 -0.39 -11.60
N TYR A 61 -3.99 0.34 -12.69
CA TYR A 61 -2.91 1.32 -12.77
C TYR A 61 -3.09 2.47 -11.77
N ALA A 62 -4.32 2.90 -11.50
CA ALA A 62 -4.58 3.89 -10.45
C ALA A 62 -4.14 3.37 -9.07
N LEU A 63 -4.45 2.12 -8.72
CA LEU A 63 -4.00 1.51 -7.47
C LEU A 63 -2.47 1.39 -7.40
N TYR A 64 -1.81 0.97 -8.49
CA TYR A 64 -0.36 0.94 -8.54
C TYR A 64 0.28 2.31 -8.39
N ALA A 65 -0.29 3.34 -9.04
CA ALA A 65 0.18 4.71 -8.90
C ALA A 65 0.08 5.21 -7.45
N VAL A 66 -1.02 4.88 -6.76
CA VAL A 66 -1.20 5.21 -5.33
C VAL A 66 -0.14 4.53 -4.46
N VAL A 67 0.16 3.24 -4.73
CA VAL A 67 1.20 2.50 -4.00
C VAL A 67 2.58 3.13 -4.23
N VAL A 68 2.94 3.40 -5.49
CA VAL A 68 4.23 4.03 -5.83
C VAL A 68 4.34 5.41 -5.20
N ALA A 69 3.30 6.24 -5.32
CA ALA A 69 3.27 7.57 -4.71
C ALA A 69 3.45 7.51 -3.20
N SER A 70 2.76 6.61 -2.52
CA SER A 70 2.89 6.39 -1.07
C SER A 70 4.31 6.00 -0.66
N VAL A 71 4.95 5.09 -1.41
CA VAL A 71 6.34 4.68 -1.16
C VAL A 71 7.29 5.84 -1.35
N VAL A 72 7.17 6.58 -2.46
CA VAL A 72 8.01 7.75 -2.73
C VAL A 72 7.86 8.80 -1.63
N VAL A 73 6.64 9.15 -1.24
CA VAL A 73 6.37 10.08 -0.15
C VAL A 73 6.96 9.57 1.16
N GLY A 74 6.77 8.30 1.50
CA GLY A 74 7.32 7.68 2.71
C GLY A 74 8.85 7.75 2.76
N VAL A 75 9.51 7.38 1.66
CA VAL A 75 10.99 7.44 1.56
C VAL A 75 11.49 8.87 1.64
N LEU A 76 10.89 9.80 0.90
CA LEU A 76 11.28 11.22 0.93
C LEU A 76 11.06 11.84 2.32
N PHE A 77 9.99 11.44 3.01
CA PHE A 77 9.71 11.90 4.36
C PHE A 77 10.76 11.39 5.37
N VAL A 78 11.09 10.10 5.33
CA VAL A 78 12.11 9.49 6.19
C VAL A 78 13.50 10.08 5.93
N THR A 79 13.81 10.37 4.66
CA THR A 79 15.15 10.85 4.26
C THR A 79 15.26 12.37 4.19
N ARG A 80 14.22 13.13 4.57
CA ARG A 80 14.16 14.60 4.39
C ARG A 80 15.39 15.35 4.90
N HIS A 81 15.89 15.00 6.09
CA HIS A 81 17.03 15.67 6.71
C HIS A 81 18.34 15.34 5.98
N THR A 82 18.49 14.10 5.54
CA THR A 82 19.63 13.66 4.72
C THR A 82 19.64 14.38 3.38
N LEU A 83 18.47 14.54 2.75
CA LEU A 83 18.35 15.27 1.49
C LEU A 83 18.65 16.76 1.64
N GLN A 84 18.24 17.37 2.75
CA GLN A 84 18.64 18.75 3.07
C GLN A 84 20.15 18.86 3.27
N HIS A 85 20.77 17.94 4.01
CA HIS A 85 22.19 18.02 4.35
C HIS A 85 23.12 17.79 3.15
N TYR A 86 22.84 16.77 2.34
CA TYR A 86 23.72 16.40 1.22
C TYR A 86 23.34 17.06 -0.11
N PHE A 87 22.06 17.32 -0.34
CA PHE A 87 21.55 17.82 -1.63
C PHE A 87 20.97 19.24 -1.54
N GLY A 88 20.86 19.83 -0.36
CA GLY A 88 20.25 21.15 -0.16
C GLY A 88 18.75 21.19 -0.46
N LEU A 89 18.09 20.04 -0.60
CA LEU A 89 16.67 19.94 -0.96
C LEU A 89 15.78 20.01 0.28
N THR A 90 15.04 21.10 0.44
CA THR A 90 14.03 21.28 1.51
C THR A 90 12.70 20.63 1.13
N LEU A 91 12.59 19.33 1.39
CA LEU A 91 11.35 18.58 1.19
C LEU A 91 10.42 18.72 2.40
N PHE A 92 9.14 18.97 2.14
CA PHE A 92 8.06 19.08 3.14
C PHE A 92 8.15 20.23 4.15
N GLY A 93 8.94 21.27 3.86
CA GLY A 93 8.75 22.68 4.30
C GLY A 93 8.58 23.02 5.80
N VAL A 94 8.72 22.08 6.73
CA VAL A 94 8.63 22.31 8.18
C VAL A 94 9.98 22.16 8.84
#